data_AF-A0A933T155-F1
#
_entry.id   AF-A0A933T155-F1
#
_cell.length_a   1.000
_cell.length_b   1.000
_cell.length_c   1.000
_cell.angle_alpha   90.00
_cell.angle_beta   90.00
_cell.angle_gamma   90.00
#
_symmetry.space_group_name_H-M   'P 1'
#
loop_
_entity.id
_entity.type
_entity.pdbx_description
1 polymer ?
#
loop_
_entity_poly.entity_id
_entity_poly.type
_entity_poly.pdbx_seq_one_letter_code
_entity_poly.pdbx_strand_id
1 'polypeptide(L)' 'MLNRVKEFFREVKIEIKKVVFPSKEELIGSTWVVIITVIVISLFLGIVDLGLSKLVSMALR' A
#
# COMPACT_ATOMS: atom_id res chain seq x y z
N MET A 1 2.76 -25.15 30.65
CA MET A 1 2.41 -23.95 29.84
C MET A 1 3.34 -23.77 28.65
N LEU A 2 4.67 -23.76 28.83
CA LEU A 2 5.65 -23.61 27.74
C LEU A 2 5.48 -24.62 26.57
N ASN A 3 5.17 -25.88 26.87
CA ASN A 3 4.95 -26.89 25.84
C ASN A 3 3.72 -26.60 24.94
N ARG A 4 2.64 -26.06 25.53
CA ARG A 4 1.43 -25.68 24.77
C ARG A 4 1.69 -24.52 23.82
N VAL A 5 2.51 -23.55 24.26
CA VAL A 5 2.93 -22.42 23.41
C VAL A 5 3.79 -22.94 22.24
N LYS A 6 4.72 -23.85 22.50
CA LYS A 6 5.56 -24.46 21.46
C LYS A 6 4.74 -25.26 20.43
N GLU A 7 3.72 -25.99 20.89
CA GLU A 7 2.78 -26.69 20.01
C GLU A 7 1.95 -25.71 19.17
N PHE A 8 1.43 -24.65 19.76
CA PHE A 8 0.67 -23.61 19.05
C PHE A 8 1.48 -22.98 17.92
N PHE A 9 2.74 -22.58 18.16
CA PHE A 9 3.61 -22.06 17.09
C PHE A 9 3.90 -23.08 15.99
N ARG A 10 4.00 -24.37 16.34
CA ARG A 10 4.16 -25.45 15.37
C ARG A 10 2.94 -25.58 14.48
N GLU A 11 1.74 -25.54 15.06
CA GLU A 11 0.47 -25.59 14.34
C GLU A 11 0.28 -24.37 13.44
N VAL A 12 0.52 -23.15 13.95
CA VAL A 12 0.47 -21.91 13.15
C VAL A 12 1.42 -21.98 11.94
N LYS A 13 2.65 -22.48 12.13
CA LYS A 13 3.60 -22.66 11.03
C LYS A 13 3.10 -23.67 9.98
N ILE A 14 2.37 -24.70 10.39
CA ILE A 14 1.78 -25.69 9.47
C ILE A 14 0.63 -25.04 8.69
N GLU A 15 -0.24 -24.28 9.35
CA GLU A 15 -1.37 -23.59 8.68
C GLU A 15 -0.89 -22.50 7.71
N ILE A 16 0.14 -21.73 8.08
CA ILE A 16 0.74 -20.72 7.18
C ILE A 16 1.25 -21.35 5.88
N LYS A 17 1.75 -22.59 5.92
CA LYS A 17 2.20 -23.29 4.70
C LYS A 17 1.06 -23.70 3.76
N LYS A 18 -0.18 -23.77 4.26
CA LYS A 18 -1.36 -24.05 3.44
C LYS A 18 -1.92 -22.79 2.77
N VAL A 19 -1.46 -21.60 3.18
CA VAL A 19 -1.87 -20.34 2.56
C VAL A 19 -1.28 -20.25 1.16
N VAL A 20 -2.14 -19.98 0.19
CA VAL A 20 -1.74 -19.68 -1.18
C VAL A 20 -1.26 -18.24 -1.21
N PHE A 21 0.05 -18.05 -1.22
CA PHE A 21 0.65 -16.73 -1.41
C PHE A 21 0.68 -16.37 -2.89
N PRO A 22 0.58 -15.07 -3.23
CA PRO A 22 0.69 -14.61 -4.60
C PRO A 22 2.06 -14.97 -5.18
N SER A 23 2.11 -15.15 -6.50
CA SER A 23 3.37 -15.34 -7.21
C SER A 23 4.21 -14.06 -7.14
N LYS A 24 5.53 -14.17 -7.35
CA LYS A 24 6.42 -12.99 -7.40
C LYS A 24 5.98 -12.01 -8.48
N GLU A 25 5.45 -12.52 -9.59
CA GLU A 25 4.98 -11.74 -10.73
C GLU A 25 3.70 -10.96 -10.38
N GLU A 26 2.75 -11.59 -9.69
CA GLU A 26 1.52 -10.94 -9.20
C GLU A 26 1.83 -9.83 -8.18
N LEU A 27 2.80 -10.08 -7.29
CA LEU A 27 3.25 -9.08 -6.32
C LEU A 27 3.90 -7.86 -7.01
N ILE A 28 4.77 -8.10 -7.99
CA ILE A 28 5.41 -7.03 -8.76
C ILE A 28 4.37 -6.27 -9.58
N GLY A 29 3.46 -6.97 -10.24
CA GLY A 29 2.39 -6.36 -11.05
C GLY A 29 1.48 -5.45 -10.21
N SER A 30 0.99 -5.95 -9.08
CA SER A 30 0.15 -5.15 -8.17
C SER A 30 0.89 -3.93 -7.59
N THR A 31 2.17 -4.09 -7.24
CA THR A 31 3.01 -2.98 -6.77
C THR A 31 3.18 -1.90 -7.84
N TRP A 32 3.42 -2.28 -9.09
CA TRP A 32 3.54 -1.33 -10.20
C TRP A 32 2.26 -0.53 -10.45
N VAL A 33 1.10 -1.19 -10.38
CA VAL A 33 -0.20 -0.51 -10.50
C VAL A 33 -0.35 0.56 -9.43
N VAL A 34 0.00 0.24 -8.17
CA VAL A 34 -0.07 1.22 -7.07
C VAL A 34 0.88 2.40 -7.31
N ILE A 35 2.13 2.14 -7.70
CA ILE A 35 3.12 3.19 -7.96
C ILE A 35 2.60 4.16 -9.03
N ILE A 36 2.13 3.63 -10.17
CA ILE A 36 1.60 4.45 -11.26
C ILE A 36 0.40 5.28 -10.79
N THR A 37 -0.52 4.65 -10.05
CA THR A 37 -1.72 5.31 -9.53
C THR A 37 -1.35 6.47 -8.59
N VAL A 38 -0.41 6.26 -7.68
CA VAL A 38 0.07 7.30 -6.74
C VAL A 38 0.73 8.44 -7.49
N ILE A 39 1.56 8.16 -8.50
CA ILE A 39 2.20 9.20 -9.33
C ILE A 39 1.15 10.06 -10.03
N VAL A 40 0.14 9.44 -10.66
CA VAL A 40 -0.92 10.17 -11.36
C VAL A 40 -1.73 11.05 -10.41
N ILE A 41 -2.16 10.49 -9.28
CA ILE A 41 -2.97 11.23 -8.29
C ILE A 41 -2.16 12.37 -7.67
N SER A 42 -0.92 12.12 -7.26
CA SER A 42 -0.07 13.15 -6.65
C SER A 42 0.23 14.30 -7.61
N LEU A 43 0.48 14.00 -8.90
CA LEU A 43 0.67 15.03 -9.92
C LEU A 43 -0.60 15.85 -10.13
N PHE A 44 -1.76 15.21 -10.22
CA PHE A 44 -3.04 15.90 -10.38
C PHE A 44 -3.33 16.81 -9.19
N LEU A 45 -3.23 16.29 -7.96
CA LEU A 45 -3.43 17.09 -6.75
C LEU A 45 -2.43 18.25 -6.66
N GLY A 46 -1.16 18.01 -6.97
CA GLY A 46 -0.15 19.07 -6.99
C GLY A 46 -0.49 20.20 -7.97
N ILE A 47 -0.99 19.88 -9.17
CA ILE A 47 -1.43 20.91 -10.13
C ILE A 47 -2.63 21.69 -9.58
N VAL A 48 -3.61 21.00 -9.02
CA VAL A 48 -4.81 21.61 -8.44
C VAL A 48 -4.45 22.53 -7.29
N ASP A 49 -3.60 22.08 -6.37
CA ASP A 49 -3.17 22.85 -5.20
C ASP A 49 -2.40 24.11 -5.61
N LEU A 50 -1.53 24.03 -6.61
CA LEU A 50 -0.82 25.20 -7.14
C LEU A 50 -1.78 26.20 -7.80
N GLY A 51 -2.75 25.70 -8.56
CA GLY A 51 -3.79 26.52 -9.19
C GLY A 51 -4.66 27.23 -8.15
N LEU A 52 -5.18 26.49 -7.18
CA LEU A 52 -6.00 27.03 -6.09
C LEU A 52 -5.20 28.01 -5.22
N SER A 53 -3.96 27.69 -4.86
CA SER A 53 -3.10 28.57 -4.07
C SER A 53 -2.90 29.92 -4.75
N LYS A 54 -2.72 29.93 -6.08
CA LYS A 54 -2.60 31.17 -6.86
C LYS A 54 -3.90 31.97 -6.91
N LEU A 55 -5.05 31.30 -7.06
CA LEU A 55 -6.37 31.95 -7.05
C LEU A 55 -6.68 32.56 -5.69
N VAL A 56 -6.44 31.82 -4.60
CA VAL A 56 -6.63 32.29 -3.23
C VAL A 56 -5.70 33.47 -2.93
N SER A 57 -4.43 33.40 -3.32
CA SER A 57 -3.49 34.52 -3.17
C SER A 57 -3.91 35.78 -3.94
N MET A 58 -4.61 35.63 -5.07
CA MET A 58 -5.12 36.75 -5.84
C MET A 58 -6.40 37.33 -5.21
N ALA A 59 -7.26 36.49 -4.66
CA ALA A 59 -8.51 36.92 -4.02
C ALA A 59 -8.29 37.59 -2.65
N LEU A 60 -7.22 37.22 -1.93
CA LEU A 60 -6.85 37.82 -0.64
C LEU A 60 -6.03 39.12 -0.77
N ARG A 61 -5.61 39.48 -1.98
CA ARG A 61 -4.87 40.71 -2.30
C ARG A 61 -5.83 41.80 -2.77
#